data_AF-A0A1B6HFG7-F1
#
_entry.id   AF-A0A1B6HFG7-F1
#
_cell.length_a   1.000
_cell.length_b   1.000
_cell.length_c   1.000
_cell.angle_alpha   90.00
_cell.angle_beta   90.00
_cell.angle_gamma   90.00
#
_symmetry.space_group_name_H-M   'P 1'
#
loop_
_entity.id
_entity.type
_entity.pdbx_description
1 polymer ?
#
loop_
_entity_poly.entity_id
_entity_poly.type
_entity_poly.pdbx_seq_one_letter_code
_entity_poly.pdbx_strand_id
1 'polypeptide(L)'
;MSKIKAGPVVDILGDEMTRIIWDIIKEKLILPFLDIELHVYDLGIENRDKTNDQVTIDCAEAVKKYNVGIKCATITPDEKRVEEFKLKQMWKSPNGTIRNILGGTVFREAIICKNIPRLVTCWEKPIIIGRHAHADQYKATDFVVPGPGKLTLTWTPSAGGKPLEHTVHEYKGPGVALGMFNTDASIIDFAHSSFKFALDRGYPLYLST
;
A
#
# COMPACT_ATOMS: atom_id res chain seq x y z
N MET A 1 38.61 0.33 5.33
CA MET A 1 37.72 0.96 6.33
C MET A 1 36.80 -0.11 6.88
N SER A 2 36.56 -0.13 8.19
CA SER A 2 35.54 -1.02 8.77
C SER A 2 34.15 -0.56 8.35
N LYS A 3 33.27 -1.50 7.99
CA LYS A 3 31.87 -1.21 7.67
C LYS A 3 31.13 -0.67 8.90
N ILE A 4 30.11 0.16 8.66
CA ILE A 4 29.24 0.70 9.71
C ILE A 4 28.24 -0.38 10.12
N LYS A 5 28.15 -0.68 11.42
CA LYS A 5 27.17 -1.65 11.93
C LYS A 5 25.75 -1.06 11.90
N ALA A 6 24.81 -1.80 11.36
CA ALA A 6 23.39 -1.47 11.30
C ALA A 6 22.53 -2.61 11.87
N GLY A 7 21.31 -2.28 12.30
CA GLY A 7 20.33 -3.28 12.73
C GLY A 7 19.72 -4.07 11.56
N PRO A 8 18.91 -5.10 11.84
CA PRO A 8 18.29 -5.92 10.81
C PRO A 8 17.24 -5.13 10.01
N VAL A 9 17.16 -5.41 8.72
CA VAL A 9 16.19 -4.80 7.80
C VAL A 9 15.56 -5.87 6.91
N VAL A 10 14.26 -5.75 6.68
CA VAL A 10 13.57 -6.58 5.69
C VAL A 10 13.81 -6.00 4.29
N ASP A 11 14.52 -6.73 3.43
CA ASP A 11 14.77 -6.37 2.03
C ASP A 11 13.72 -7.00 1.12
N ILE A 12 12.88 -6.18 0.52
CA ILE A 12 11.70 -6.63 -0.21
C ILE A 12 11.93 -6.40 -1.71
N LEU A 13 12.24 -7.47 -2.43
CA LEU A 13 12.54 -7.42 -3.86
C LEU A 13 11.27 -7.19 -4.70
N GLY A 14 11.48 -6.68 -5.91
CA GLY A 14 10.42 -6.23 -6.80
C GLY A 14 10.56 -6.75 -8.22
N ASP A 15 10.02 -5.98 -9.16
CA ASP A 15 9.85 -6.37 -10.56
C ASP A 15 10.56 -5.41 -11.54
N GLU A 16 10.71 -5.88 -12.79
CA GLU A 16 11.14 -5.12 -13.96
C GLU A 16 12.45 -4.32 -13.72
N MET A 17 12.53 -3.09 -14.24
CA MET A 17 13.72 -2.24 -14.12
C MET A 17 14.06 -1.90 -12.68
N THR A 18 13.06 -1.83 -11.79
CA THR A 18 13.31 -1.48 -10.39
C THR A 18 14.07 -2.59 -9.66
N ARG A 19 13.84 -3.86 -10.02
CA ARG A 19 14.62 -4.99 -9.50
C ARG A 19 16.10 -4.85 -9.84
N ILE A 20 16.41 -4.57 -11.10
CA ILE A 20 17.79 -4.40 -11.59
C ILE A 20 18.47 -3.23 -10.89
N ILE A 21 17.80 -2.08 -10.82
CA ILE A 21 18.33 -0.88 -10.16
C ILE A 21 18.57 -1.15 -8.66
N TRP A 22 17.67 -1.89 -8.01
CA TRP A 22 17.79 -2.21 -6.59
C TRP A 22 19.03 -3.05 -6.27
N ASP A 23 19.34 -4.04 -7.12
CA ASP A 23 20.57 -4.84 -6.95
C ASP A 23 21.82 -3.96 -7.11
N ILE A 24 21.85 -3.07 -8.12
CA ILE A 24 22.95 -2.13 -8.33
C ILE A 24 23.12 -1.18 -7.13
N ILE A 25 22.03 -0.68 -6.55
CA ILE A 25 22.06 0.20 -5.37
C ILE A 25 22.67 -0.56 -4.18
N LYS A 26 22.22 -1.79 -3.91
CA LYS A 26 22.75 -2.59 -2.80
C LYS A 26 24.24 -2.85 -2.97
N GLU A 27 24.66 -3.30 -4.15
CA GLU A 27 26.06 -3.65 -4.43
C GLU A 27 27.00 -2.46 -4.38
N LYS A 28 26.60 -1.30 -4.94
CA LYS A 28 27.50 -0.14 -5.08
C LYS A 28 27.42 0.84 -3.94
N LEU A 29 26.26 0.98 -3.30
CA LEU A 29 25.97 2.10 -2.39
C LEU A 29 25.66 1.68 -0.96
N ILE A 30 25.38 0.40 -0.69
CA ILE A 30 24.99 -0.08 0.65
C ILE A 30 26.00 -1.08 1.21
N LEU A 31 26.10 -2.27 0.59
CA LEU A 31 26.89 -3.40 1.10
C LEU A 31 28.41 -3.14 1.23
N PRO A 32 29.05 -2.27 0.43
CA PRO A 32 30.44 -1.91 0.64
C PRO A 32 30.67 -1.12 1.93
N PHE A 33 29.64 -0.43 2.43
CA PHE A 33 29.76 0.53 3.53
C PHE A 33 29.08 0.08 4.82
N LEU A 34 28.05 -0.76 4.73
CA LEU A 34 27.26 -1.24 5.88
C LEU A 34 27.48 -2.73 6.15
N ASP A 35 27.66 -3.05 7.44
CA ASP A 35 27.51 -4.39 8.00
C ASP A 35 26.06 -4.50 8.52
N ILE A 36 25.19 -5.05 7.69
CA ILE A 36 23.74 -5.04 7.84
C ILE A 36 23.16 -6.43 7.62
N GLU A 37 22.26 -6.86 8.52
CA GLU A 37 21.50 -8.09 8.38
C GLU A 37 20.27 -7.83 7.50
N LEU A 38 20.18 -8.52 6.35
CA LEU A 38 19.07 -8.40 5.42
C LEU A 38 18.20 -9.66 5.44
N HIS A 39 16.94 -9.51 5.82
CA HIS A 39 15.92 -10.55 5.66
C HIS A 39 15.23 -10.37 4.31
N VAL A 40 15.63 -11.16 3.32
CA VAL A 40 15.20 -10.98 1.94
C VAL A 40 13.88 -11.70 1.66
N TYR A 41 12.91 -10.97 1.11
CA TYR A 41 11.64 -11.50 0.63
C TYR A 41 11.43 -11.11 -0.84
N ASP A 42 11.27 -12.12 -1.70
CA ASP A 42 11.07 -11.88 -3.13
C ASP A 42 9.59 -11.70 -3.46
N LEU A 43 9.15 -10.45 -3.65
CA LEU A 43 7.78 -10.13 -4.10
C LEU A 43 7.67 -9.97 -5.63
N GLY A 44 8.66 -10.43 -6.38
CA GLY A 44 8.57 -10.56 -7.83
C GLY A 44 7.33 -11.36 -8.23
N ILE A 45 6.68 -10.96 -9.32
CA ILE A 45 5.37 -11.50 -9.73
C ILE A 45 5.39 -13.04 -9.86
N GLU A 46 6.46 -13.61 -10.38
CA GLU A 46 6.62 -15.07 -10.53
C GLU A 46 6.71 -15.78 -9.18
N ASN A 47 7.43 -15.21 -8.20
CA ASN A 47 7.56 -15.83 -6.88
C ASN A 47 6.27 -15.67 -6.05
N ARG A 48 5.56 -14.55 -6.20
CA ARG A 48 4.23 -14.40 -5.63
C ARG A 48 3.27 -15.43 -6.22
N ASP A 49 3.26 -15.61 -7.53
CA ASP A 49 2.42 -16.65 -8.16
C ASP A 49 2.78 -18.05 -7.68
N LYS A 50 4.08 -18.39 -7.63
CA LYS A 50 4.58 -19.68 -7.12
C LYS A 50 4.11 -19.98 -5.70
N THR A 51 4.13 -18.98 -4.82
CA THR A 51 3.79 -19.11 -3.39
C THR A 51 2.31 -18.84 -3.08
N ASN A 52 1.47 -18.68 -4.10
CA ASN A 52 0.07 -18.25 -3.94
C ASN A 52 -0.07 -16.97 -3.11
N ASP A 53 0.85 -16.02 -3.32
CA ASP A 53 0.99 -14.74 -2.65
C ASP A 53 1.29 -14.81 -1.13
N GLN A 54 1.58 -16.00 -0.59
CA GLN A 54 1.95 -16.17 0.81
C GLN A 54 3.21 -15.39 1.20
N VAL A 55 4.19 -15.28 0.28
CA VAL A 55 5.43 -14.50 0.50
C VAL A 55 5.14 -13.03 0.83
N THR A 56 4.05 -12.46 0.32
CA THR A 56 3.62 -11.08 0.61
C THR A 56 3.16 -10.93 2.05
N ILE A 57 2.46 -11.94 2.59
CA ILE A 57 2.00 -11.96 3.98
C ILE A 57 3.20 -12.17 4.92
N ASP A 58 4.05 -13.15 4.61
CA ASP A 58 5.23 -13.48 5.40
C ASP A 58 6.19 -12.28 5.49
N CYS A 59 6.33 -11.54 4.39
CA CYS A 59 7.09 -10.30 4.33
C CYS A 59 6.52 -9.23 5.27
N ALA A 60 5.19 -9.03 5.28
CA ALA A 60 4.56 -8.05 6.15
C ALA A 60 4.73 -8.41 7.64
N GLU A 61 4.62 -9.69 7.99
CA GLU A 61 4.87 -10.17 9.37
C GLU A 61 6.35 -10.04 9.76
N ALA A 62 7.28 -10.23 8.82
CA ALA A 62 8.69 -9.95 9.05
C ALA A 62 8.94 -8.47 9.33
N VAL A 63 8.27 -7.56 8.60
CA VAL A 63 8.38 -6.11 8.87
C VAL A 63 7.86 -5.77 10.26
N LYS A 64 6.80 -6.41 10.75
CA LYS A 64 6.36 -6.25 12.15
C LYS A 64 7.42 -6.72 13.14
N LYS A 65 8.05 -7.86 12.87
CA LYS A 65 9.08 -8.44 13.74
C LYS A 65 10.35 -7.58 13.81
N TYR A 66 10.81 -7.06 12.67
CA TYR A 66 12.09 -6.34 12.54
C TYR A 66 11.93 -4.81 12.46
N ASN A 67 10.70 -4.30 12.51
CA ASN A 67 10.29 -2.88 12.49
C ASN A 67 10.60 -2.10 11.20
N VAL A 68 11.63 -2.47 10.44
CA VAL A 68 12.08 -1.72 9.25
C VAL A 68 12.04 -2.61 8.01
N GLY A 69 11.36 -2.13 6.97
CA GLY A 69 11.34 -2.76 5.66
C GLY A 69 11.66 -1.76 4.54
N ILE A 70 12.43 -2.19 3.55
CA ILE A 70 12.72 -1.42 2.34
C ILE A 70 12.15 -2.19 1.16
N LYS A 71 11.29 -1.53 0.38
CA LYS A 71 10.52 -2.18 -0.67
C LYS A 71 10.78 -1.62 -2.06
N CYS A 72 11.15 -2.52 -2.96
CA CYS A 72 11.20 -2.28 -4.39
C CYS A 72 9.78 -2.29 -5.02
N ALA A 73 9.62 -1.62 -6.16
CA ALA A 73 8.33 -1.55 -6.85
C ALA A 73 7.93 -2.94 -7.39
N THR A 74 6.64 -3.24 -7.35
CA THR A 74 6.09 -4.56 -7.70
C THR A 74 4.91 -4.41 -8.64
N ILE A 75 4.77 -5.34 -9.58
CA ILE A 75 3.63 -5.43 -10.50
C ILE A 75 2.35 -5.69 -9.68
N THR A 76 1.26 -5.00 -10.02
CA THR A 76 -0.09 -5.44 -9.64
C THR A 76 -0.73 -5.93 -10.93
N PRO A 77 -0.93 -7.26 -11.10
CA PRO A 77 -1.31 -7.80 -12.40
C PRO A 77 -2.75 -7.40 -12.76
N ASP A 78 -2.94 -7.02 -14.02
CA ASP A 78 -4.24 -6.95 -14.69
C ASP A 78 -4.38 -8.18 -15.63
N GLU A 79 -5.43 -8.24 -16.45
CA GLU A 79 -5.66 -9.34 -17.39
C GLU A 79 -4.48 -9.56 -18.33
N LYS A 80 -3.85 -8.48 -18.80
CA LYS A 80 -2.70 -8.56 -19.71
C LYS A 80 -1.47 -9.12 -19.00
N ARG A 81 -1.22 -8.73 -17.76
CA ARG A 81 -0.12 -9.28 -16.97
C ARG A 81 -0.36 -10.75 -16.61
N VAL A 82 -1.61 -11.18 -16.43
CA VAL A 82 -1.96 -12.60 -16.25
C VAL A 82 -1.57 -13.40 -17.49
N GLU A 83 -1.87 -12.90 -18.70
CA GLU A 83 -1.47 -13.55 -19.96
C GLU A 83 0.05 -13.52 -20.17
N GLU A 84 0.70 -12.37 -19.95
CA GLU A 84 2.14 -12.18 -20.15
C GLU A 84 2.98 -13.14 -19.29
N PHE A 85 2.64 -13.26 -18.01
CA PHE A 85 3.40 -14.07 -17.05
C PHE A 85 2.77 -15.45 -16.80
N LYS A 86 1.67 -15.78 -17.47
CA LYS A 86 0.92 -17.04 -17.30
C LYS A 86 0.54 -17.31 -15.84
N LEU A 87 0.02 -16.28 -15.17
CA LEU A 87 -0.31 -16.32 -13.75
C LEU A 87 -1.52 -17.23 -13.49
N LYS A 88 -1.56 -17.84 -12.30
CA LYS A 88 -2.70 -18.65 -11.84
C LYS A 88 -3.98 -17.81 -11.74
N GLN A 89 -3.85 -16.56 -11.29
CA GLN A 89 -4.94 -15.60 -11.15
C GLN A 89 -4.42 -14.17 -11.05
N MET A 90 -5.34 -13.22 -11.07
CA MET A 90 -5.06 -11.81 -10.83
C MET A 90 -4.78 -11.55 -9.34
N TRP A 91 -3.53 -11.65 -8.93
CA TRP A 91 -3.11 -11.41 -7.55
C TRP A 91 -3.36 -9.96 -7.11
N LYS A 92 -3.72 -9.79 -5.83
CA LYS A 92 -3.91 -8.45 -5.24
C LYS A 92 -2.59 -7.69 -5.17
N SER A 93 -2.68 -6.36 -5.03
CA SER A 93 -1.50 -5.50 -4.93
C SER A 93 -0.70 -5.82 -3.65
N PRO A 94 0.61 -6.13 -3.74
CA PRO A 94 1.44 -6.36 -2.55
C PRO A 94 1.48 -5.17 -1.61
N ASN A 95 1.45 -3.95 -2.18
CA ASN A 95 1.41 -2.73 -1.39
C ASN A 95 0.13 -2.64 -0.55
N GLY A 96 -1.01 -3.07 -1.11
CA GLY A 96 -2.28 -3.13 -0.40
C GLY A 96 -2.22 -4.15 0.74
N THR A 97 -1.77 -5.37 0.45
CA THR A 97 -1.63 -6.43 1.46
C THR A 97 -0.73 -6.01 2.62
N ILE A 98 0.47 -5.49 2.35
CA ILE A 98 1.41 -5.04 3.39
C ILE A 98 0.80 -3.91 4.22
N ARG A 99 0.24 -2.87 3.60
CA ARG A 99 -0.41 -1.74 4.32
C ARG A 99 -1.57 -2.22 5.19
N ASN A 100 -2.33 -3.20 4.73
CA ASN A 100 -3.46 -3.73 5.47
C ASN A 100 -3.03 -4.50 6.72
N ILE A 101 -1.86 -5.14 6.66
CA ILE A 101 -1.30 -5.92 7.76
C ILE A 101 -0.57 -5.00 8.77
N LEU A 102 0.15 -3.99 8.28
CA LEU A 102 0.91 -3.06 9.11
C LEU A 102 0.07 -1.89 9.66
N GLY A 103 -0.93 -1.43 8.92
CA GLY A 103 -1.64 -0.18 9.18
C GLY A 103 -0.77 1.07 8.94
N GLY A 104 -1.34 2.23 9.26
CA GLY A 104 -0.60 3.50 9.34
C GLY A 104 -0.83 4.48 8.18
N THR A 105 0.09 5.44 8.07
CA THR A 105 0.02 6.60 7.18
C THR A 105 1.22 6.62 6.26
N VAL A 106 0.98 6.77 4.95
CA VAL A 106 2.05 6.88 3.96
C VAL A 106 2.32 8.36 3.71
N PHE A 107 3.46 8.85 4.20
CA PHE A 107 3.93 10.19 3.90
C PHE A 107 4.72 10.22 2.59
N ARG A 108 4.42 11.18 1.71
CA ARG A 108 5.10 11.40 0.44
C ARG A 108 5.56 12.83 0.34
N GLU A 109 6.84 13.02 0.05
CA GLU A 109 7.48 14.33 -0.14
C GLU A 109 8.35 14.29 -1.39
N ALA A 110 8.52 15.45 -2.03
CA ALA A 110 9.37 15.58 -3.21
C ALA A 110 10.86 15.69 -2.83
N ILE A 111 11.73 15.01 -3.58
CA ILE A 111 13.18 15.26 -3.54
C ILE A 111 13.46 16.46 -4.45
N ILE A 112 13.83 17.60 -3.87
CA ILE A 112 14.01 18.86 -4.61
C ILE A 112 15.45 19.01 -5.13
N CYS A 113 15.58 19.08 -6.45
CA CYS A 113 16.85 19.39 -7.12
C CYS A 113 16.85 20.85 -7.59
N LYS A 114 17.84 21.65 -7.16
CA LYS A 114 17.93 23.10 -7.48
C LYS A 114 17.95 23.40 -8.98
N ASN A 115 18.44 22.46 -9.79
CA ASN A 115 18.62 22.58 -11.23
C ASN A 115 17.45 22.03 -12.06
N ILE A 116 16.38 21.54 -11.42
CA ILE A 116 15.20 21.02 -12.11
C ILE A 116 14.05 22.03 -11.96
N PRO A 117 13.58 22.67 -13.04
CA PRO A 117 12.47 23.61 -12.98
C PRO A 117 11.16 22.90 -12.62
N ARG A 118 10.29 23.60 -11.88
CA ARG A 118 8.98 23.08 -11.45
C ARG A 118 7.89 23.46 -12.44
N LEU A 119 6.96 22.54 -12.69
CA LEU A 119 5.78 22.80 -13.54
C LEU A 119 4.84 23.82 -12.90
N VAL A 120 4.61 23.69 -11.59
CA VAL A 120 3.86 24.68 -10.80
C VAL A 120 4.88 25.66 -10.20
N THR A 121 5.03 26.80 -10.87
CA THR A 121 6.14 27.74 -10.60
C THR A 121 6.02 28.46 -9.25
N CYS A 122 4.80 28.62 -8.72
CA CYS A 122 4.56 29.27 -7.43
C CYS A 122 4.87 28.38 -6.22
N TRP A 123 5.16 27.09 -6.41
CA TRP A 123 5.55 26.21 -5.31
C TRP A 123 7.02 26.42 -4.96
N GLU A 124 7.28 27.11 -3.85
CA GLU A 124 8.66 27.36 -3.38
C GLU A 124 9.13 26.36 -2.31
N LYS A 125 8.19 25.74 -1.58
CA LYS A 125 8.43 24.77 -0.51
C LYS A 125 7.81 23.41 -0.86
N PRO A 126 8.35 22.29 -0.35
CA PRO A 126 7.76 20.99 -0.59
C PRO A 126 6.39 20.88 0.07
N ILE A 127 5.51 20.09 -0.54
CA ILE A 127 4.23 19.68 0.04
C ILE A 127 4.36 18.21 0.43
N ILE A 128 3.95 17.89 1.65
CA ILE A 128 3.96 16.52 2.16
C ILE A 128 2.53 16.00 2.18
N ILE A 129 2.30 14.88 1.50
CA ILE A 129 0.99 14.22 1.48
C ILE A 129 1.02 13.07 2.47
N GLY A 130 0.26 13.20 3.57
CA GLY A 130 -0.06 12.09 4.46
C GLY A 130 -1.29 11.35 3.95
N ARG A 131 -1.09 10.15 3.39
CA ARG A 131 -2.18 9.33 2.88
C ARG A 131 -2.58 8.26 3.90
N HIS A 132 -3.87 8.21 4.25
CA HIS A 132 -4.44 7.11 5.02
C HIS A 132 -4.34 5.81 4.22
N ALA A 133 -3.67 4.80 4.77
CA ALA A 133 -3.30 3.58 4.06
C ALA A 133 -4.17 2.38 4.47
N HIS A 134 -5.47 2.59 4.71
CA HIS A 134 -6.38 1.56 5.18
C HIS A 134 -7.75 1.62 4.49
N ALA A 135 -8.29 0.44 4.17
CA ALA A 135 -9.67 0.23 3.71
C ALA A 135 -10.12 1.11 2.50
N ASP A 136 -11.30 1.72 2.56
CA ASP A 136 -11.94 2.47 1.48
C ASP A 136 -11.95 1.68 0.15
N GLN A 137 -11.74 2.33 -1.00
CA GLN A 137 -11.68 1.64 -2.29
C GLN A 137 -10.61 0.54 -2.36
N TYR A 138 -9.60 0.55 -1.48
CA TYR A 138 -8.54 -0.47 -1.48
C TYR A 138 -8.96 -1.79 -0.81
N LYS A 139 -10.10 -1.81 -0.10
CA LYS A 139 -10.76 -3.03 0.41
C LYS A 139 -12.26 -3.08 0.06
N ALA A 140 -12.65 -2.38 -1.00
CA ALA A 140 -14.02 -2.42 -1.43
C ALA A 140 -14.40 -3.81 -1.96
N THR A 141 -15.68 -4.12 -1.92
CA THR A 141 -16.28 -5.22 -2.68
C THR A 141 -17.13 -4.61 -3.77
N ASP A 142 -16.87 -5.01 -5.00
CA ASP A 142 -17.52 -4.50 -6.19
C ASP A 142 -17.98 -5.66 -7.09
N PHE A 143 -18.99 -5.38 -7.91
CA PHE A 143 -19.48 -6.33 -8.91
C PHE A 143 -20.28 -5.62 -10.01
N VAL A 144 -20.40 -6.29 -11.16
CA VAL A 144 -21.29 -5.88 -12.24
C VAL A 144 -22.70 -6.34 -11.92
N VAL A 145 -23.64 -5.39 -11.87
CA VAL A 145 -25.06 -5.67 -11.69
C VAL A 145 -25.62 -6.18 -13.03
N PRO A 146 -26.17 -7.41 -13.08
CA PRO A 146 -26.49 -8.06 -14.35
C PRO A 146 -27.78 -7.57 -15.03
N GLY A 147 -28.66 -6.87 -14.30
CA GLY A 147 -29.98 -6.50 -14.80
C GLY A 147 -30.84 -5.82 -13.74
N PRO A 148 -32.17 -5.69 -13.97
CA PRO A 148 -33.08 -5.05 -13.03
C PRO A 148 -33.11 -5.76 -11.67
N GLY A 149 -33.13 -5.01 -10.57
CA GLY A 149 -33.10 -5.57 -9.21
C GLY A 149 -32.85 -4.53 -8.12
N LYS A 150 -32.94 -4.95 -6.85
CA LYS A 150 -32.73 -4.09 -5.68
C LYS A 150 -31.36 -4.38 -5.07
N LEU A 151 -30.56 -3.32 -4.87
CA LEU A 151 -29.32 -3.38 -4.11
C LEU A 151 -29.55 -2.81 -2.70
N THR A 152 -29.22 -3.60 -1.69
CA THR A 152 -29.25 -3.19 -0.27
C THR A 152 -27.86 -3.25 0.35
N LEU A 153 -27.61 -2.37 1.32
CA LEU A 153 -26.49 -2.44 2.24
C LEU A 153 -27.02 -2.88 3.61
N THR A 154 -26.54 -4.03 4.09
CA THR A 154 -27.07 -4.66 5.30
C THR A 154 -25.95 -4.87 6.32
N TRP A 155 -26.21 -4.47 7.58
CA TRP A 155 -25.33 -4.74 8.71
C TRP A 155 -26.03 -5.66 9.71
N THR A 156 -25.34 -6.74 10.09
CA THR A 156 -25.85 -7.74 11.03
C THR A 156 -25.04 -7.70 12.32
N PRO A 157 -25.64 -7.33 13.46
CA PRO A 157 -24.93 -7.33 14.75
C PRO A 157 -24.50 -8.73 15.15
N SER A 158 -23.23 -8.90 15.53
CA SER A 158 -22.68 -10.18 16.00
C SER A 158 -23.24 -10.64 17.35
N ALA A 159 -23.66 -9.71 18.21
CA ALA A 159 -24.27 -9.98 19.51
C ALA A 159 -25.75 -10.43 19.41
N GLY A 160 -26.28 -10.61 18.19
CA GLY A 160 -27.71 -10.77 17.95
C GLY A 160 -28.44 -9.43 17.96
N GLY A 161 -29.59 -9.38 17.27
CA GLY A 161 -30.40 -8.16 17.13
C GLY A 161 -30.99 -8.01 15.74
N LYS A 162 -31.79 -6.96 15.53
CA LYS A 162 -32.39 -6.67 14.23
C LYS A 162 -31.32 -6.12 13.28
N PRO A 163 -31.15 -6.69 12.06
CA PRO A 163 -30.25 -6.12 11.06
C PRO A 163 -30.65 -4.70 10.67
N LEU A 164 -29.65 -3.86 10.38
CA LEU A 164 -29.86 -2.59 9.70
C LEU A 164 -29.82 -2.84 8.19
N GLU A 165 -30.84 -2.41 7.46
CA GLU A 165 -30.91 -2.55 6.00
C GLU A 165 -31.23 -1.18 5.39
N HIS A 166 -30.40 -0.76 4.44
CA HIS A 166 -30.62 0.44 3.66
C HIS A 166 -30.68 0.08 2.17
N THR A 167 -31.72 0.51 1.48
CA THR A 167 -31.76 0.42 0.01
C THR A 167 -30.75 1.41 -0.57
N VAL A 168 -29.79 0.91 -1.34
CA VAL A 168 -28.81 1.74 -2.04
C VAL A 168 -29.42 2.23 -3.36
N HIS A 169 -29.96 1.31 -4.15
CA HIS A 169 -30.55 1.63 -5.44
C HIS A 169 -31.51 0.53 -5.94
N GLU A 170 -32.47 0.92 -6.79
CA GLU A 170 -33.32 0.01 -7.57
C GLU A 170 -32.95 0.10 -9.05
N TYR A 171 -32.21 -0.89 -9.52
CA TYR A 171 -31.75 -0.98 -10.90
C TYR A 171 -32.91 -1.32 -11.83
N LYS A 172 -33.01 -0.57 -12.94
CA LYS A 172 -33.93 -0.88 -14.06
C LYS A 172 -33.25 -1.66 -15.19
N GLY A 173 -31.96 -1.94 -15.06
CA GLY A 173 -31.11 -2.57 -16.07
C GLY A 173 -29.68 -2.78 -15.53
N PRO A 174 -28.74 -3.25 -16.37
CA PRO A 174 -27.37 -3.52 -15.93
C PRO A 174 -26.64 -2.29 -15.39
N GLY A 175 -25.63 -2.50 -14.54
CA GLY A 175 -24.84 -1.44 -13.92
C GLY A 175 -23.65 -1.97 -13.14
N VAL A 176 -23.15 -1.18 -12.18
CA VAL A 176 -22.09 -1.57 -11.25
C VAL A 176 -22.45 -1.17 -9.83
N ALA A 177 -21.88 -1.86 -8.85
CA ALA A 177 -22.05 -1.58 -7.44
C ALA A 177 -20.71 -1.70 -6.72
N LEU A 178 -20.51 -0.85 -5.71
CA LEU A 178 -19.32 -0.84 -4.87
C LEU A 178 -19.70 -0.54 -3.42
N GLY A 179 -19.22 -1.36 -2.50
CA GLY A 179 -19.30 -1.14 -1.05
C GLY A 179 -17.91 -1.01 -0.45
N MET A 180 -17.70 -0.02 0.40
CA MET A 180 -16.44 0.22 1.11
C MET A 180 -16.68 0.47 2.60
N PHE A 181 -15.62 0.41 3.40
CA PHE A 181 -15.68 0.63 4.84
C PHE A 181 -14.39 1.29 5.33
N ASN A 182 -14.43 1.80 6.57
CA ASN A 182 -13.25 2.15 7.35
C ASN A 182 -13.53 1.88 8.83
N THR A 183 -12.57 2.13 9.72
CA THR A 183 -12.71 1.90 11.17
C THR A 183 -12.23 3.09 11.97
N ASP A 184 -12.93 3.41 13.06
CA ASP A 184 -12.59 4.53 13.95
C ASP A 184 -11.15 4.45 14.45
N ALA A 185 -10.71 3.25 14.86
CA ALA A 185 -9.33 3.03 15.31
C ALA A 185 -8.31 3.43 14.24
N SER A 186 -8.53 3.04 12.98
CA SER A 186 -7.62 3.39 11.89
C SER A 186 -7.64 4.89 11.56
N ILE A 187 -8.80 5.54 11.64
CA ILE A 187 -8.95 6.98 11.40
C ILE A 187 -8.24 7.78 12.51
N ILE A 188 -8.37 7.35 13.76
CA ILE A 188 -7.68 7.95 14.92
C ILE A 188 -6.15 7.82 14.75
N ASP A 189 -5.65 6.64 14.39
CA ASP A 189 -4.21 6.43 14.14
C ASP A 189 -3.69 7.30 12.99
N PHE A 190 -4.48 7.44 11.92
CA PHE A 190 -4.16 8.33 10.80
C PHE A 190 -4.07 9.81 11.24
N ALA A 191 -5.04 10.27 12.04
CA ALA A 191 -5.04 11.64 12.56
C ALA A 191 -3.83 11.89 13.47
N HIS A 192 -3.58 11.01 14.45
CA HIS A 192 -2.47 11.15 15.39
C HIS A 192 -1.10 11.13 14.71
N SER A 193 -0.89 10.22 13.75
CA SER A 193 0.35 10.17 12.98
C SER A 193 0.55 11.44 12.14
N SER A 194 -0.52 11.97 11.53
CA SER A 194 -0.48 13.22 10.76
C SER A 194 -0.17 14.44 11.65
N PHE A 195 -0.79 14.54 12.84
CA PHE A 195 -0.49 15.60 13.80
C PHE A 195 0.96 15.54 14.28
N LYS A 196 1.43 14.35 14.67
CA LYS A 196 2.80 14.16 15.15
C LYS A 196 3.83 14.53 14.07
N PHE A 197 3.59 14.09 12.84
CA PHE A 197 4.47 14.39 11.71
C PHE A 197 4.49 15.88 11.37
N ALA A 198 3.32 16.54 11.34
CA ALA A 198 3.25 17.99 11.10
C ALA A 198 3.98 18.80 12.18
N LEU A 199 3.83 18.41 13.46
CA LEU A 199 4.51 19.05 14.58
C LEU A 199 6.03 18.90 14.50
N ASP A 200 6.52 17.68 14.24
CA ASP A 200 7.95 17.38 14.10
C ASP A 200 8.59 18.17 12.94
N ARG A 201 7.85 18.33 11.84
CA ARG A 201 8.32 19.09 10.67
C ARG A 201 8.17 20.60 10.85
N GLY A 202 7.36 21.07 11.79
CA GLY A 202 6.99 22.48 11.94
C GLY A 202 6.10 22.99 10.80
N TYR A 203 5.22 22.14 10.27
CA TYR A 203 4.32 22.46 9.14
C TYR A 203 2.88 22.66 9.62
N PRO A 204 2.10 23.54 8.97
CA PRO A 204 0.65 23.53 9.13
C PRO A 204 0.07 22.23 8.56
N LEU A 205 -1.04 21.76 9.15
CA LEU A 205 -1.74 20.55 8.71
C LEU A 205 -3.12 20.91 8.15
N TYR A 206 -3.45 20.32 7.00
CA TYR A 206 -4.75 20.45 6.34
C TYR A 206 -5.33 19.05 6.09
N LEU A 207 -6.64 18.92 6.27
CA LEU A 207 -7.42 17.70 5.97
C LEU A 207 -8.63 18.10 5.12
N SER A 208 -8.96 17.28 4.13
CA SER A 208 -10.13 17.44 3.26
C SER A 208 -10.83 16.08 3.09
N THR A 209 -12.17 16.09 3.06
CA THR A 209 -13.02 14.90 2.87
C THR A 209 -14.04 15.15 1.77
#